data_AF-A0A382VTW3-F1
#
_entry.id   AF-A0A382VTW3-F1
#
_cell.length_a   1.000
_cell.length_b   1.000
_cell.length_c   1.000
_cell.angle_alpha   90.00
_cell.angle_beta   90.00
_cell.angle_gamma   90.00
#
_symmetry.space_group_name_H-M   'P 1'
#
loop_
_entity.id
_entity.type
_entity.pdbx_description
1 polymer ?
#
loop_
_entity_poly.entity_id
_entity_poly.type
_entity_poly.pdbx_seq_one_letter_code
_entity_poly.pdbx_strand_id
1 'polypeptide(L)'
;MTRIHILGAGTPTPTSTRFGSSFVVEIGNDQIMVDCGPAATHKLVKAGLWPTKIDYVFFTHHHFDHDVDFPCFLLTRWDQSIGKENILQIFGPKLTEEFTEGIIGKDGLFKHDLIARMNFSGSKQVYVNRGGTLPRKPPKFLAKNIGEGEIFSTNKWKVTAATAVHAQPYLDSLAYRIDGPDGSMVFTGDTEPCESVENLAKNADIMLCMCWDEQTEIEKNN
;
A
#
# COMPACT_ATOMS: atom_id res chain seq x y z
N MET A 1 10.29 -5.31 17.83
CA MET A 1 8.99 -5.98 17.87
C MET A 1 8.19 -5.51 16.68
N THR A 2 8.08 -6.40 15.69
CA THR A 2 7.26 -6.25 14.50
C THR A 2 5.78 -6.31 14.86
N ARG A 3 4.97 -5.45 14.22
CA ARG A 3 3.51 -5.46 14.36
C ARG A 3 2.85 -5.43 12.98
N ILE A 4 1.79 -6.22 12.82
CA ILE A 4 0.96 -6.20 11.62
C ILE A 4 -0.41 -5.60 11.99
N HIS A 5 -0.81 -4.57 11.25
CA HIS A 5 -2.12 -3.96 11.31
C HIS A 5 -2.93 -4.42 10.11
N ILE A 6 -4.07 -5.06 10.38
CA ILE A 6 -5.04 -5.42 9.34
C ILE A 6 -6.01 -4.25 9.22
N LEU A 7 -5.83 -3.44 8.17
CA LEU A 7 -6.71 -2.30 7.91
C LEU A 7 -7.93 -2.73 7.10
N GLY A 8 -7.74 -3.62 6.13
CA GLY A 8 -8.79 -4.20 5.30
C GLY A 8 -8.53 -5.69 5.07
N ALA A 9 -9.55 -6.51 5.34
CA ALA A 9 -9.58 -7.94 5.05
C ALA A 9 -10.95 -8.32 4.45
N GLY A 10 -11.44 -7.47 3.54
CA GLY A 10 -12.65 -7.71 2.76
C GLY A 10 -12.33 -8.14 1.33
N THR A 11 -13.34 -8.08 0.48
CA THR A 11 -13.27 -8.39 -0.96
C THR A 11 -13.77 -7.16 -1.75
N PRO A 12 -13.97 -7.25 -3.09
CA PRO A 12 -14.56 -6.17 -3.87
C PRO A 12 -15.94 -5.72 -3.40
N THR A 13 -16.71 -6.61 -2.77
CA THR A 13 -18.05 -6.29 -2.27
C THR A 13 -17.96 -5.78 -0.84
N PRO A 14 -18.39 -4.53 -0.56
CA PRO A 14 -18.39 -4.02 0.80
C PRO A 14 -19.41 -4.76 1.66
N THR A 15 -19.01 -5.07 2.89
CA THR A 15 -19.91 -5.45 3.99
C THR A 15 -19.96 -4.31 5.01
N SER A 16 -20.82 -4.43 6.02
CA SER A 16 -20.89 -3.44 7.10
C SER A 16 -19.60 -3.34 7.92
N THR A 17 -18.72 -4.35 7.89
CA THR A 17 -17.52 -4.44 8.72
C THR A 17 -16.21 -4.65 7.95
N ARG A 18 -16.27 -5.12 6.70
CA ARG A 18 -15.09 -5.45 5.87
C ARG A 18 -15.24 -4.89 4.45
N PHE A 19 -14.16 -4.35 3.89
CA PHE A 19 -14.09 -3.90 2.50
C PHE A 19 -12.63 -3.78 2.07
N GLY A 20 -12.26 -4.42 0.95
CA GLY A 20 -10.93 -4.34 0.35
C GLY A 20 -9.78 -4.92 1.17
N SER A 21 -8.61 -4.99 0.51
CA SER A 21 -7.32 -5.40 1.08
C SER A 21 -6.50 -4.17 1.49
N SER A 22 -5.97 -4.18 2.71
CA SER A 22 -4.90 -3.26 3.12
C SER A 22 -4.28 -3.67 4.45
N PHE A 23 -2.95 -3.67 4.50
CA PHE A 23 -2.17 -4.01 5.69
C PHE A 23 -1.07 -2.99 5.94
N VAL A 24 -0.67 -2.82 7.20
CA VAL A 24 0.56 -2.10 7.56
C VAL A 24 1.43 -2.96 8.46
N VAL A 25 2.70 -3.11 8.08
CA VAL A 25 3.74 -3.75 8.88
C VAL A 25 4.64 -2.69 9.47
N GLU A 26 4.74 -2.66 10.80
CA GLU A 26 5.71 -1.83 11.52
C GLU A 26 6.94 -2.66 11.86
N ILE A 27 8.10 -2.28 11.34
CA ILE A 27 9.40 -2.90 11.67
C ILE A 27 10.33 -1.81 12.22
N GLY A 28 10.43 -1.74 13.55
CA GLY A 28 11.15 -0.66 14.21
C GLY A 28 10.43 0.68 14.01
N ASN A 29 11.04 1.59 13.22
CA ASN A 29 10.45 2.89 12.89
C ASN A 29 9.87 2.93 11.47
N ASP A 30 10.07 1.86 10.68
CA ASP A 30 9.63 1.82 9.29
C ASP A 30 8.20 1.27 9.25
N GLN A 31 7.33 1.92 8.48
CA GLN A 31 5.98 1.44 8.23
C GLN A 31 5.81 1.13 6.74
N ILE A 32 5.47 -0.13 6.47
CA ILE A 32 5.31 -0.70 5.14
C ILE A 32 3.82 -0.99 4.94
N MET A 33 3.23 -0.43 3.91
CA MET A 33 1.84 -0.69 3.53
C MET A 33 1.81 -1.74 2.40
N VAL A 34 0.97 -2.75 2.55
CA VAL A 34 0.66 -3.72 1.49
C VAL A 34 -0.79 -3.54 1.10
N ASP A 35 -1.02 -3.17 -0.16
CA ASP A 35 -2.31 -2.73 -0.72
C ASP A 35 -2.92 -1.49 -0.04
N CYS A 36 -3.70 -0.74 -0.82
CA CYS A 36 -4.43 0.45 -0.43
C CYS A 36 -5.88 0.42 -0.95
N GLY A 37 -6.58 -0.66 -0.60
CA GLY A 37 -7.99 -0.86 -0.95
C GLY A 37 -8.96 0.15 -0.30
N PRO A 38 -10.25 0.04 -0.59
CA PRO A 38 -11.27 0.98 -0.18
C PRO A 38 -11.22 1.42 1.29
N ALA A 39 -11.24 2.74 1.50
CA ALA A 39 -11.17 3.40 2.80
C ALA A 39 -9.91 3.08 3.63
N ALA A 40 -8.84 2.54 3.02
CA ALA A 40 -7.58 2.27 3.70
C ALA A 40 -7.02 3.49 4.44
N THR A 41 -7.06 4.68 3.83
CA THR A 41 -6.59 5.95 4.45
C THR A 41 -7.36 6.27 5.71
N HIS A 42 -8.69 6.12 5.70
CA HIS A 42 -9.52 6.33 6.89
C HIS A 42 -9.24 5.28 7.97
N LYS A 43 -9.17 4.01 7.58
CA LYS A 43 -8.92 2.89 8.50
C LYS A 43 -7.51 2.94 9.11
N LEU A 44 -6.51 3.40 8.36
CA LEU A 44 -5.16 3.70 8.82
C LEU A 44 -5.19 4.70 9.99
N VAL A 45 -5.86 5.84 9.79
CA VAL A 45 -6.02 6.86 10.84
C VAL A 45 -6.80 6.31 12.04
N LYS A 46 -7.86 5.54 11.79
CA LYS A 46 -8.65 4.90 12.85
C LYS A 46 -7.83 3.92 13.68
N ALA A 47 -6.85 3.25 13.09
CA ALA A 47 -5.91 2.36 13.77
C ALA A 47 -4.80 3.10 14.56
N GLY A 48 -4.80 4.44 14.55
CA GLY A 48 -3.79 5.26 15.22
C GLY A 48 -2.50 5.45 14.42
N LEU A 49 -2.49 5.01 13.15
CA LEU A 49 -1.40 5.23 12.21
C LEU A 49 -1.63 6.50 11.40
N TRP A 50 -0.64 6.98 10.66
CA TRP A 50 -0.77 8.23 9.91
C TRP A 50 -0.10 8.15 8.53
N PRO A 51 -0.70 8.70 7.45
CA PRO A 51 -0.16 8.57 6.09
C PRO A 51 1.29 9.05 5.93
N THR A 52 1.70 10.08 6.68
CA THR A 52 3.07 10.62 6.60
C THR A 52 4.13 9.73 7.26
N LYS A 53 3.73 8.65 7.94
CA LYS A 53 4.62 7.65 8.53
C LYS A 53 4.82 6.43 7.63
N ILE A 54 3.98 6.26 6.61
CA ILE A 54 4.18 5.24 5.58
C ILE A 54 5.26 5.73 4.61
N ASP A 55 6.33 4.94 4.52
CA ASP A 55 7.47 5.22 3.64
C ASP A 55 7.54 4.25 2.46
N TYR A 56 6.87 3.10 2.57
CA TYR A 56 6.88 2.04 1.58
C TYR A 56 5.45 1.55 1.31
N VAL A 57 5.08 1.42 0.04
CA VAL A 57 3.81 0.85 -0.42
C VAL A 57 4.11 -0.26 -1.41
N PHE A 58 3.51 -1.42 -1.22
CA PHE A 58 3.60 -2.57 -2.13
C PHE A 58 2.19 -2.96 -2.58
N PHE A 59 1.93 -2.92 -3.88
CA PHE A 59 0.68 -3.40 -4.48
C PHE A 59 0.85 -4.84 -4.93
N THR A 60 -0.01 -5.72 -4.45
CA THR A 60 -0.05 -7.11 -4.92
C THR A 60 -0.51 -7.17 -6.37
N HIS A 61 -1.58 -6.46 -6.72
CA HIS A 61 -2.10 -6.31 -8.08
C HIS A 61 -3.04 -5.10 -8.21
N HIS A 62 -3.44 -4.79 -9.45
CA HIS A 62 -4.25 -3.61 -9.79
C HIS A 62 -5.77 -3.90 -9.93
N HIS A 63 -6.33 -4.66 -8.98
CA HIS A 63 -7.78 -4.63 -8.78
C HIS A 63 -8.16 -3.49 -7.83
N PHE A 64 -9.33 -2.89 -8.06
CA PHE A 64 -9.75 -1.69 -7.34
C PHE A 64 -9.85 -1.91 -5.83
N ASP A 65 -10.18 -3.12 -5.38
CA ASP A 65 -10.29 -3.42 -3.96
C ASP A 65 -8.93 -3.58 -3.27
N HIS A 66 -7.83 -3.49 -4.03
CA HIS A 66 -6.45 -3.44 -3.56
C HIS A 66 -5.81 -2.05 -3.72
N ASP A 67 -6.35 -1.13 -4.52
CA ASP A 67 -5.67 0.15 -4.79
C ASP A 67 -6.55 1.40 -4.95
N VAL A 68 -7.89 1.29 -4.92
CA VAL A 68 -8.77 2.43 -5.25
C VAL A 68 -8.69 3.58 -4.25
N ASP A 69 -8.23 3.33 -3.02
CA ASP A 69 -8.06 4.39 -2.02
C ASP A 69 -6.67 5.06 -2.10
N PHE A 70 -5.78 4.56 -2.97
CA PHE A 70 -4.44 5.09 -3.14
C PHE A 70 -4.39 6.58 -3.52
N PRO A 71 -5.28 7.11 -4.40
CA PRO A 71 -5.36 8.55 -4.62
C PRO A 71 -5.63 9.35 -3.33
N CYS A 72 -6.55 8.87 -2.49
CA CYS A 72 -6.86 9.51 -1.21
C CYS A 72 -5.64 9.50 -0.29
N PHE A 73 -4.96 8.35 -0.20
CA PHE A 73 -3.75 8.18 0.59
C PHE A 73 -2.64 9.14 0.14
N LEU A 74 -2.32 9.18 -1.15
CA LEU A 74 -1.25 10.01 -1.71
C LEU A 74 -1.50 11.50 -1.49
N LEU A 75 -2.72 11.97 -1.80
CA LEU A 75 -3.10 13.37 -1.62
C LEU A 75 -3.11 13.76 -0.14
N THR A 76 -3.58 12.86 0.74
CA THR A 76 -3.56 13.09 2.19
C THR A 76 -2.13 13.14 2.72
N ARG A 77 -1.27 12.19 2.33
CA ARG A 77 0.14 12.15 2.73
C ARG A 77 0.87 13.42 2.31
N TRP A 78 0.71 13.84 1.06
CA TRP A 78 1.31 15.10 0.59
C TRP A 78 0.68 16.33 1.26
N ASP A 79 -0.63 16.33 1.51
CA ASP A 79 -1.27 17.49 2.14
C ASP A 79 -0.74 17.72 3.57
N GLN A 80 -0.51 16.63 4.29
CA GLN A 80 -0.04 16.66 5.68
C GLN A 80 1.48 16.79 5.80
N SER A 81 2.24 16.53 4.73
CA SER A 81 3.70 16.64 4.73
C SER A 81 4.18 18.08 4.93
N ILE A 82 5.22 18.23 5.75
CA ILE A 82 5.97 19.49 5.92
C ILE A 82 7.37 19.45 5.28
N GLY A 83 7.65 18.40 4.49
CA GLY A 83 8.90 18.20 3.78
C GLY A 83 10.04 17.61 4.64
N LYS A 84 9.71 16.94 5.75
CA LYS A 84 10.67 16.25 6.63
C LYS A 84 10.57 14.73 6.56
N GLU A 85 9.51 14.22 5.94
CA GLU A 85 9.24 12.80 5.75
C GLU A 85 10.20 12.21 4.72
N ASN A 86 10.40 10.89 4.78
CA ASN A 86 11.13 10.19 3.74
C ASN A 86 10.35 10.24 2.42
N ILE A 87 11.08 10.09 1.31
CA ILE A 87 10.48 9.95 -0.01
C ILE A 87 9.70 8.63 -0.03
N LEU A 88 8.41 8.71 -0.36
CA LEU A 88 7.55 7.54 -0.48
C LEU A 88 8.04 6.65 -1.62
N GLN A 89 8.28 5.38 -1.31
CA GLN A 89 8.66 4.36 -2.29
C GLN A 89 7.48 3.43 -2.56
N ILE A 90 7.14 3.24 -3.82
CA ILE A 90 5.94 2.52 -4.27
C ILE A 90 6.38 1.43 -5.23
N PHE A 91 5.96 0.21 -4.94
CA PHE A 91 6.31 -0.97 -5.71
C PHE A 91 5.03 -1.72 -6.05
N GLY A 92 4.99 -2.33 -7.22
CA GLY A 92 3.89 -3.18 -7.63
C GLY A 92 4.12 -3.71 -9.04
N PRO A 93 3.21 -4.53 -9.56
CA PRO A 93 3.31 -5.03 -10.92
C PRO A 93 3.27 -3.90 -11.95
N LYS A 94 3.40 -4.27 -13.22
CA LYS A 94 3.32 -3.34 -14.35
C LYS A 94 2.10 -2.41 -14.22
N LEU A 95 2.29 -1.14 -14.62
CA LEU A 95 1.39 0.01 -14.47
C LEU A 95 1.47 0.75 -13.12
N THR A 96 2.26 0.30 -12.15
CA THR A 96 2.46 1.01 -10.88
C THR A 96 3.04 2.42 -11.07
N GLU A 97 4.01 2.58 -11.98
CA GLU A 97 4.62 3.89 -12.29
C GLU A 97 3.60 4.82 -12.95
N GLU A 98 2.95 4.35 -14.02
CA GLU A 98 1.94 5.11 -14.76
C GLU A 98 0.72 5.45 -13.89
N PHE A 99 0.29 4.53 -13.03
CA PHE A 99 -0.80 4.74 -12.08
C PHE A 99 -0.44 5.84 -11.08
N THR A 100 0.75 5.78 -10.49
CA THR A 100 1.21 6.80 -9.53
C THR A 100 1.34 8.18 -10.17
N GLU A 101 2.00 8.26 -11.34
CA GLU A 101 2.15 9.51 -12.10
C GLU A 101 0.81 10.06 -12.57
N GLY A 102 -0.10 9.18 -13.02
CA GLY A 102 -1.45 9.53 -13.43
C GLY A 102 -2.31 10.09 -12.29
N ILE A 103 -2.02 9.75 -11.04
CA ILE A 103 -2.72 10.30 -9.87
C ILE A 103 -2.09 11.63 -9.42
N ILE A 104 -0.83 11.58 -8.98
CA ILE A 104 -0.19 12.67 -8.20
C ILE A 104 1.03 13.28 -8.90
N GLY A 105 1.36 12.80 -10.10
CA GLY A 105 2.37 13.39 -10.95
C GLY A 105 2.01 14.81 -11.38
N LYS A 106 2.98 15.53 -11.96
CA LYS A 106 2.82 16.93 -12.39
C LYS A 106 1.62 17.11 -13.33
N ASP A 107 1.44 16.15 -14.24
CA ASP A 107 0.37 16.15 -15.25
C ASP A 107 -0.78 15.18 -14.91
N GLY A 108 -0.79 14.64 -13.68
CA GLY A 108 -1.80 13.71 -13.20
C GLY A 108 -3.20 14.32 -13.06
N LEU A 109 -4.18 13.45 -12.86
CA LEU A 109 -5.61 13.78 -12.80
C LEU A 109 -5.94 14.76 -11.66
N PHE A 110 -5.16 14.76 -10.57
CA PHE A 110 -5.36 15.65 -9.43
C PHE A 110 -4.55 16.96 -9.50
N LYS A 111 -3.93 17.29 -10.64
CA LYS A 111 -3.11 18.51 -10.79
C LYS A 111 -3.81 19.81 -10.37
N HIS A 112 -5.12 19.93 -10.59
CA HIS A 112 -5.87 21.12 -10.19
C HIS A 112 -5.92 21.30 -8.67
N ASP A 113 -6.09 20.22 -7.91
CA ASP A 113 -6.05 20.25 -6.44
C ASP A 113 -4.63 20.59 -5.95
N LEU A 114 -3.59 19.96 -6.54
CA LEU A 114 -2.19 20.25 -6.20
C LEU A 114 -1.84 21.73 -6.44
N ILE A 115 -2.19 22.27 -7.60
CA ILE A 115 -1.96 23.68 -7.96
C ILE A 115 -2.71 24.59 -6.98
N ALA A 116 -3.97 24.31 -6.68
CA ALA A 116 -4.75 25.09 -5.72
C ALA A 116 -4.09 25.10 -4.34
N ARG A 117 -3.71 23.93 -3.82
CA ARG A 117 -3.09 23.77 -2.50
C ARG A 117 -1.69 24.37 -2.41
N MET A 118 -0.94 24.43 -3.50
CA MET A 118 0.37 25.10 -3.53
C MET A 118 0.27 26.62 -3.61
N ASN A 119 -0.81 27.16 -4.20
CA ASN A 119 -0.89 28.59 -4.55
C ASN A 119 -1.87 29.40 -3.70
N PHE A 120 -2.98 28.81 -3.26
CA PHE A 120 -4.01 29.49 -2.49
C PHE A 120 -3.49 29.93 -1.10
N SER A 121 -3.77 31.18 -0.72
CA SER A 121 -3.26 31.79 0.51
C SER A 121 -3.68 31.02 1.77
N GLY A 122 -4.95 30.59 1.86
CA GLY A 122 -5.44 29.79 2.99
C GLY A 122 -4.69 28.47 3.13
N SER A 123 -4.41 27.79 2.02
CA SER A 123 -3.65 26.53 2.03
C SER A 123 -2.18 26.75 2.44
N LYS A 124 -1.54 27.82 1.94
CA LYS A 124 -0.19 28.20 2.36
C LYS A 124 -0.12 28.49 3.86
N GLN A 125 -1.12 29.19 4.40
CA GLN A 125 -1.19 29.49 5.83
C GLN A 125 -1.31 28.20 6.65
N VAL A 126 -2.20 27.27 6.27
CA VAL A 126 -2.34 25.97 6.96
C VAL A 126 -1.05 25.17 6.92
N TYR A 127 -0.36 25.13 5.77
CA TYR A 127 0.94 24.47 5.64
C TYR A 127 2.01 25.09 6.55
N VAL A 128 2.09 26.43 6.65
CA VAL A 128 3.01 27.11 7.57
C VAL A 128 2.62 26.85 9.04
N ASN A 129 1.33 26.84 9.38
CA ASN A 129 0.85 26.54 10.72
C ASN A 129 1.24 25.12 11.19
N ARG A 130 1.37 24.17 10.26
CA ARG A 130 1.88 22.82 10.53
C ARG A 130 3.41 22.75 10.64
N GLY A 131 4.12 23.84 10.39
CA GLY A 131 5.59 23.91 10.43
C GLY A 131 6.27 23.80 9.05
N GLY A 132 5.52 23.90 7.96
CA GLY A 132 6.04 23.93 6.60
C GLY A 132 6.73 25.25 6.25
N THR A 133 7.71 25.19 5.34
CA THR A 133 8.42 26.38 4.82
C THR A 133 8.04 26.64 3.37
N LEU A 134 7.68 27.89 3.04
CA LEU A 134 7.34 28.32 1.68
C LEU A 134 8.60 28.49 0.80
N PRO A 135 8.49 28.27 -0.53
CA PRO A 135 7.31 27.80 -1.26
C PRO A 135 6.99 26.33 -0.95
N ARG A 136 5.69 26.00 -0.90
CA ARG A 136 5.24 24.61 -0.77
C ARG A 136 5.68 23.83 -2.02
N LYS A 137 6.38 22.72 -1.81
CA LYS A 137 6.93 21.91 -2.90
C LYS A 137 5.90 20.92 -3.44
N PRO A 138 5.95 20.58 -4.74
CA PRO A 138 5.12 19.52 -5.29
C PRO A 138 5.44 18.15 -4.65
N PRO A 139 4.55 17.17 -4.80
CA PRO A 139 4.79 15.79 -4.35
C PRO A 139 6.11 15.23 -4.88
N LYS A 140 6.74 14.37 -4.08
CA LYS A 140 7.92 13.58 -4.45
C LYS A 140 7.70 12.13 -4.05
N PHE A 141 7.95 11.21 -4.96
CA PHE A 141 7.80 9.78 -4.77
C PHE A 141 8.77 9.04 -5.70
N LEU A 142 8.97 7.75 -5.43
CA LEU A 142 9.70 6.81 -6.28
C LEU A 142 8.78 5.61 -6.51
N ALA A 143 8.12 5.56 -7.66
CA ALA A 143 7.33 4.42 -8.08
C ALA A 143 8.18 3.49 -8.96
N LYS A 144 7.95 2.18 -8.88
CA LYS A 144 8.68 1.19 -9.68
C LYS A 144 7.78 0.02 -10.05
N ASN A 145 7.69 -0.26 -11.35
CA ASN A 145 7.18 -1.53 -11.85
C ASN A 145 8.18 -2.65 -11.49
N ILE A 146 7.68 -3.72 -10.85
CA ILE A 146 8.48 -4.86 -10.41
C ILE A 146 7.89 -6.19 -10.88
N GLY A 147 8.71 -7.24 -10.82
CA GLY A 147 8.31 -8.64 -11.06
C GLY A 147 8.73 -9.52 -9.88
N GLU A 148 9.06 -10.78 -10.13
CA GLU A 148 9.57 -11.69 -9.11
C GLU A 148 11.04 -11.42 -8.72
N GLY A 149 11.43 -11.85 -7.51
CA GLY A 149 12.79 -11.74 -6.99
C GLY A 149 12.93 -10.80 -5.79
N GLU A 150 14.17 -10.45 -5.43
CA GLU A 150 14.42 -9.47 -4.37
C GLU A 150 14.05 -8.06 -4.86
N ILE A 151 13.14 -7.41 -4.14
CA ILE A 151 12.56 -6.12 -4.54
C ILE A 151 13.28 -4.95 -3.88
N PHE A 152 13.45 -5.06 -2.57
CA PHE A 152 13.96 -3.98 -1.74
C PHE A 152 14.56 -4.54 -0.46
N SER A 153 15.64 -3.93 0.02
CA SER A 153 16.24 -4.29 1.30
C SER A 153 16.79 -3.06 2.01
N THR A 154 16.68 -3.10 3.34
CA THR A 154 17.37 -2.19 4.26
C THR A 154 18.38 -3.00 5.07
N ASN A 155 19.05 -2.37 6.02
CA ASN A 155 19.84 -3.09 7.02
C ASN A 155 19.01 -3.87 8.05
N LYS A 156 17.67 -3.72 8.06
CA LYS A 156 16.77 -4.34 9.06
C LYS A 156 15.83 -5.39 8.47
N TRP A 157 15.37 -5.18 7.23
CA TRP A 157 14.36 -6.02 6.60
C TRP A 157 14.54 -6.04 5.08
N LYS A 158 13.99 -7.05 4.44
CA LYS A 158 13.96 -7.19 2.97
C LYS A 158 12.61 -7.68 2.49
N VAL A 159 12.30 -7.39 1.22
CA VAL A 159 11.09 -7.86 0.53
C VAL A 159 11.49 -8.66 -0.69
N THR A 160 10.93 -9.86 -0.80
CA THR A 160 11.02 -10.73 -1.97
C THR A 160 9.63 -10.92 -2.54
N ALA A 161 9.49 -10.86 -3.87
CA ALA A 161 8.25 -11.11 -4.57
C ALA A 161 8.29 -12.44 -5.32
N ALA A 162 7.13 -13.06 -5.46
CA ALA A 162 6.91 -14.16 -6.40
C ALA A 162 5.62 -13.89 -7.18
N THR A 163 5.54 -14.44 -8.39
CA THR A 163 4.33 -14.36 -9.21
C THR A 163 3.18 -15.10 -8.53
N ALA A 164 2.03 -14.43 -8.35
CA ALA A 164 0.77 -15.03 -7.94
C ALA A 164 -0.09 -15.34 -9.17
N VAL A 165 -0.95 -16.36 -9.10
CA VAL A 165 -1.81 -16.75 -10.22
C VAL A 165 -3.22 -16.23 -9.98
N HIS A 166 -3.57 -15.16 -10.69
CA HIS A 166 -4.84 -14.45 -10.59
C HIS A 166 -5.09 -13.62 -11.84
N ALA A 167 -6.12 -14.00 -12.61
CA ALA A 167 -6.64 -13.28 -13.79
C ALA A 167 -5.64 -13.01 -14.95
N GLN A 168 -4.54 -13.76 -15.06
CA GLN A 168 -3.65 -13.68 -16.21
C GLN A 168 -4.36 -14.08 -17.53
N PRO A 169 -3.95 -13.51 -18.69
CA PRO A 169 -2.87 -12.54 -18.89
C PRO A 169 -3.32 -11.08 -18.77
N TYR A 170 -4.51 -10.82 -18.20
CA TYR A 170 -5.09 -9.47 -18.13
C TYR A 170 -4.57 -8.67 -16.94
N LEU A 171 -4.05 -9.36 -15.93
CA LEU A 171 -3.58 -8.80 -14.68
C LEU A 171 -2.28 -9.46 -14.25
N ASP A 172 -1.30 -8.63 -13.92
CA ASP A 172 -0.05 -9.06 -13.31
C ASP A 172 -0.24 -9.04 -11.78
N SER A 173 0.07 -10.16 -11.11
CA SER A 173 -0.20 -10.35 -9.69
C SER A 173 1.03 -10.89 -8.97
N LEU A 174 1.34 -10.31 -7.81
CA LEU A 174 2.51 -10.63 -6.99
C LEU A 174 2.11 -10.96 -5.55
N ALA A 175 2.80 -11.95 -4.99
CA ALA A 175 2.87 -12.18 -3.55
C ALA A 175 4.18 -11.63 -2.99
N TYR A 176 4.17 -11.20 -1.73
CA TYR A 176 5.34 -10.64 -1.06
C TYR A 176 5.70 -11.42 0.20
N ARG A 177 6.99 -11.68 0.38
CA ARG A 177 7.58 -12.09 1.66
C ARG A 177 8.40 -10.94 2.21
N ILE A 178 8.13 -10.58 3.46
CA ILE A 178 8.91 -9.62 4.23
C ILE A 178 9.67 -10.38 5.30
N ASP A 179 11.00 -10.38 5.22
CA ASP A 179 11.88 -10.91 6.27
C ASP A 179 12.41 -9.75 7.11
N GLY A 180 12.26 -9.84 8.43
CA GLY A 180 12.73 -8.84 9.39
C GLY A 180 13.41 -9.47 10.61
N PRO A 181 13.78 -8.66 11.62
CA PRO A 181 14.53 -9.14 12.78
C PRO A 181 13.72 -10.06 13.70
N ASP A 182 12.40 -9.91 13.70
CA ASP A 182 11.49 -10.66 14.57
C ASP A 182 10.81 -11.85 13.85
N GLY A 183 11.20 -12.15 12.60
CA GLY A 183 10.64 -13.23 11.79
C GLY A 183 10.25 -12.79 10.39
N SER A 184 9.43 -13.61 9.74
CA SER A 184 9.06 -13.51 8.34
C SER A 184 7.55 -13.60 8.15
N MET A 185 7.03 -12.84 7.20
CA MET A 185 5.60 -12.79 6.89
C MET A 185 5.35 -12.76 5.39
N VAL A 186 4.32 -13.46 4.94
CA VAL A 186 3.91 -13.51 3.54
C VAL A 186 2.53 -12.90 3.35
N PHE A 187 2.38 -12.08 2.32
CA PHE A 187 1.13 -11.55 1.81
C PHE A 187 0.91 -12.15 0.43
N THR A 188 -0.12 -12.97 0.26
CA THR A 188 -0.33 -13.66 -1.03
C THR A 188 -0.89 -12.76 -2.12
N GLY A 189 -1.57 -11.68 -1.72
CA GLY A 189 -2.57 -11.07 -2.58
C GLY A 189 -3.68 -12.08 -2.90
N ASP A 190 -4.36 -11.86 -4.02
CA ASP A 190 -5.26 -12.84 -4.58
C ASP A 190 -4.46 -13.85 -5.41
N THR A 191 -4.67 -15.14 -5.15
CA THR A 191 -4.04 -16.22 -5.92
C THR A 191 -4.84 -17.51 -5.80
N GLU A 192 -4.87 -18.31 -6.86
CA GLU A 192 -5.09 -19.75 -6.73
C GLU A 192 -3.84 -20.44 -6.14
N PRO A 193 -3.95 -21.68 -5.63
CA PRO A 193 -2.78 -22.45 -5.19
C PRO A 193 -1.75 -22.59 -6.32
N CYS A 194 -0.53 -22.14 -6.09
CA CYS A 194 0.54 -22.18 -7.09
C CYS A 194 1.92 -22.35 -6.45
N GLU A 195 2.82 -23.04 -7.18
CA GLU A 195 4.13 -23.43 -6.67
C GLU A 195 5.02 -22.23 -6.31
N SER A 196 4.90 -21.12 -7.03
CA SER A 196 5.68 -19.89 -6.79
C SER A 196 5.39 -19.29 -5.41
N VAL A 197 4.11 -19.19 -5.03
CA VAL A 197 3.70 -18.66 -3.73
C VAL A 197 3.99 -19.68 -2.62
N GLU A 198 3.76 -20.97 -2.87
CA GLU A 198 4.16 -22.03 -1.93
C GLU A 198 5.66 -21.99 -1.62
N ASN A 199 6.50 -21.86 -2.66
CA ASN A 199 7.95 -21.74 -2.52
C ASN A 199 8.34 -20.47 -1.75
N LEU A 200 7.71 -19.34 -2.03
CA LEU A 200 7.93 -18.08 -1.31
C LEU A 200 7.60 -18.21 0.19
N ALA A 201 6.51 -18.92 0.51
CA ALA A 201 5.99 -19.10 1.88
C ALA A 201 6.72 -20.17 2.70
N LYS A 202 7.65 -20.93 2.12
CA LYS A 202 8.40 -21.97 2.86
C LYS A 202 9.06 -21.40 4.11
N ASN A 203 8.74 -22.00 5.25
CA ASN A 203 9.25 -21.62 6.59
C ASN A 203 8.92 -20.17 7.00
N ALA A 204 7.88 -19.56 6.44
CA ALA A 204 7.41 -18.28 6.92
C ALA A 204 6.74 -18.42 8.30
N ASP A 205 6.92 -17.43 9.18
CA ASP A 205 6.31 -17.44 10.51
C ASP A 205 4.82 -17.07 10.45
N ILE A 206 4.45 -16.20 9.51
CA ILE A 206 3.08 -15.74 9.29
C ILE A 206 2.77 -15.76 7.79
N MET A 207 1.56 -16.18 7.43
CA MET A 207 1.04 -16.07 6.06
C MET A 207 -0.36 -15.46 6.10
N LEU A 208 -0.51 -14.28 5.49
CA LEU A 208 -1.79 -13.65 5.19
C LEU A 208 -2.21 -14.11 3.81
N CYS A 209 -3.03 -15.16 3.81
CA CYS A 209 -3.53 -15.82 2.61
C CYS A 209 -4.96 -15.38 2.32
N MET A 210 -5.26 -15.13 1.05
CA MET A 210 -6.65 -15.05 0.61
C MET A 210 -7.37 -16.35 0.96
N CYS A 211 -8.53 -16.22 1.62
CA CYS A 211 -9.44 -17.33 1.84
C CYS A 211 -10.77 -16.91 1.22
N TRP A 212 -11.09 -17.54 0.09
CA TRP A 212 -12.29 -17.23 -0.69
C TRP A 212 -13.13 -18.48 -0.87
N ASP A 213 -14.40 -18.37 -0.48
CA ASP A 213 -15.51 -19.28 -0.77
C ASP A 213 -16.81 -18.46 -0.62
N GLU A 214 -17.96 -19.05 -0.90
CA GLU A 214 -19.25 -18.42 -0.58
C GLU A 214 -19.29 -18.11 0.94
N GLN A 215 -19.67 -16.87 1.29
CA GLN A 215 -19.81 -16.45 2.70
C GLN A 215 -20.71 -17.42 3.49
N THR A 216 -21.72 -18.00 2.83
CA THR A 216 -22.61 -19.04 3.37
C THR A 216 -21.85 -20.32 3.77
N GLU A 217 -20.87 -20.75 2.98
CA GLU A 217 -20.06 -21.94 3.29
C GLU A 217 -19.01 -21.63 4.38
N ILE A 218 -18.45 -20.42 4.38
CA ILE A 218 -17.56 -19.96 5.47
C ILE A 218 -18.32 -19.91 6.81
N GLU A 219 -19.56 -19.41 6.82
CA GLU A 219 -20.38 -19.33 8.03
C GLU A 219 -20.85 -20.70 8.55
N LYS A 220 -21.04 -21.69 7.67
CA LYS A 220 -21.36 -23.07 8.10
C LYS A 220 -20.21 -23.77 8.82
N ASN A 221 -18.97 -23.35 8.54
CA ASN A 221 -17.75 -23.99 9.03
C ASN A 221 -17.11 -23.27 10.24
N ASN A 222 -17.72 -22.19 10.74
CA ASN A 222 -17.33 -21.47 11.95
C ASN A 222 -18.32 -21.72 13.09
#